data_AF-A0A0A9DA68-F1
#
_entry.id   AF-A0A0A9DA68-F1
#
_cell.length_a   1.000
_cell.length_b   1.000
_cell.length_c   1.000
_cell.angle_alpha   90.00
_cell.angle_beta   90.00
_cell.angle_gamma   90.00
#
_symmetry.space_group_name_H-M   'P 1'
#
loop_
_entity.id
_entity.type
_entity.pdbx_description
1 polymer ?
#
loop_
_entity_poly.entity_id
_entity_poly.type
_entity_poly.pdbx_seq_one_letter_code
_entity_poly.pdbx_strand_id
1 'polypeptide(L)'
;MASLEAHAAERVIEACVRTESVRKCVFTSSLLACVWRQNYPHDRRFPTIIDENCWSDENFCRDNKLWFALGKTAAEKAAWRAARGRDLKLVTICPALVTGPGFRRRNSTASIAYLKGPYWPDAYHETH
;
A
#
# COMPACT_ATOMS: atom_id res chain seq x y z
N MET A 1 -6.82 11.04 -1.92
CA MET A 1 -5.77 10.11 -2.43
C MET A 1 -6.05 8.67 -1.99
N ALA A 2 -6.06 8.33 -0.69
CA ALA A 2 -6.28 6.94 -0.25
C ALA A 2 -7.64 6.34 -0.66
N SER A 3 -8.73 7.13 -0.64
CA SER A 3 -10.02 6.70 -1.15
C SER A 3 -9.98 6.36 -2.64
N LEU A 4 -9.26 7.15 -3.45
CA LEU A 4 -9.11 6.89 -4.89
C LEU A 4 -8.35 5.58 -5.14
N GLU A 5 -7.25 5.34 -4.43
CA GLU A 5 -6.50 4.08 -4.53
C GLU A 5 -7.35 2.86 -4.11
N ALA A 6 -8.13 2.99 -3.04
CA ALA A 6 -9.05 1.94 -2.59
C ALA A 6 -10.12 1.60 -3.63
N HIS A 7 -10.79 2.61 -4.19
CA HIS A 7 -11.80 2.40 -5.23
C HIS A 7 -11.20 1.81 -6.51
N ALA A 8 -10.01 2.26 -6.90
CA ALA A 8 -9.32 1.70 -8.07
C ALA A 8 -9.00 0.21 -7.86
N ALA A 9 -8.44 -0.16 -6.70
CA ALA A 9 -8.17 -1.55 -6.35
C ALA A 9 -9.44 -2.41 -6.35
N GLU A 10 -10.49 -1.93 -5.68
CA GLU A 10 -11.79 -2.61 -5.63
C GLU A 10 -12.35 -2.88 -7.03
N ARG A 11 -12.37 -1.86 -7.91
CA ARG A 11 -12.91 -2.01 -9.27
C ARG A 11 -12.14 -3.00 -10.12
N VAL A 12 -10.81 -3.07 -9.97
CA VAL A 12 -9.99 -4.05 -10.69
C VAL A 12 -10.28 -5.46 -10.20
N ILE A 13 -10.40 -5.66 -8.88
CA ILE A 13 -10.74 -6.97 -8.32
C ILE A 13 -12.15 -7.40 -8.74
N GLU A 14 -13.13 -6.50 -8.71
CA GLU A 14 -14.50 -6.78 -9.20
C GLU A 14 -14.50 -7.15 -10.69
N ALA A 15 -13.68 -6.49 -11.51
CA ALA A 15 -13.52 -6.88 -12.91
C ALA A 15 -12.91 -8.27 -13.06
N CYS A 16 -11.91 -8.62 -12.25
CA CYS A 16 -11.34 -9.97 -12.22
C CYS A 16 -12.38 -11.03 -11.81
N VAL A 17 -13.16 -10.77 -10.75
CA VAL A 17 -14.22 -11.68 -10.28
C VAL A 17 -15.26 -11.92 -11.36
N ARG A 18 -15.63 -10.90 -12.13
CA ARG A 18 -16.62 -11.01 -13.22
C ARG A 18 -16.08 -11.68 -14.50
N THR A 19 -14.77 -11.88 -14.61
CA THR A 19 -14.14 -12.40 -15.83
C THR A 19 -13.91 -13.90 -15.70
N GLU A 20 -14.70 -14.70 -16.42
CA GLU A 20 -14.68 -16.18 -16.32
C GLU A 20 -13.34 -16.83 -16.68
N SER A 21 -12.41 -16.16 -17.36
CA SER A 21 -11.07 -16.71 -17.63
C SER A 21 -10.06 -16.43 -16.52
N VAL A 22 -10.36 -15.50 -15.61
CA VAL A 22 -9.46 -15.09 -14.53
C VAL A 22 -9.71 -15.94 -13.30
N ARG A 23 -8.70 -16.73 -12.90
CA ARG A 23 -8.78 -17.63 -11.72
C ARG A 23 -7.92 -17.16 -10.55
N LYS A 24 -6.85 -16.44 -10.84
CA LYS A 24 -5.86 -15.98 -9.86
C LYS A 24 -5.55 -14.52 -10.14
N CYS A 25 -5.44 -13.73 -9.08
CA CYS A 25 -5.02 -12.34 -9.16
C CYS A 25 -3.82 -12.14 -8.23
N VAL A 26 -2.74 -11.56 -8.76
CA VAL A 26 -1.59 -11.12 -7.98
C VAL A 26 -1.66 -9.61 -7.86
N PHE A 27 -1.96 -9.14 -6.65
CA PHE A 27 -2.08 -7.73 -6.36
C PHE A 27 -0.76 -7.20 -5.78
N THR A 28 -0.16 -6.23 -6.47
CA THR A 28 1.07 -5.60 -5.99
C THR A 28 0.73 -4.56 -4.94
N SER A 29 0.87 -4.94 -3.68
CA SER A 29 0.77 -4.04 -2.53
C SER A 29 2.14 -3.42 -2.23
N SER A 30 2.44 -3.19 -0.95
CA SER A 30 3.69 -2.62 -0.46
C SER A 30 3.89 -2.99 1.00
N LEU A 31 5.15 -3.06 1.43
CA LEU A 31 5.52 -3.15 2.85
C LEU A 31 4.86 -2.04 3.70
N LEU A 32 4.55 -0.88 3.10
CA LEU A 32 3.85 0.21 3.76
C LEU A 32 2.44 -0.15 4.25
N ALA A 33 1.83 -1.21 3.72
CA ALA A 33 0.56 -1.74 4.21
C ALA A 33 0.69 -2.54 5.52
N CYS A 34 1.91 -2.82 5.99
CA CYS A 34 2.18 -3.70 7.14
C CYS A 34 2.94 -3.00 8.30
N VAL A 35 3.74 -1.98 8.03
CA VAL A 35 4.76 -1.47 8.99
C VAL A 35 4.31 -0.40 9.99
N TRP A 36 3.24 0.35 9.72
CA TRP A 36 2.89 1.52 10.53
C TRP A 36 1.85 1.20 11.59
N ARG A 37 2.27 0.93 12.82
CA ARG A 37 1.38 0.43 13.89
C ARG A 37 1.51 1.27 15.16
N GLN A 38 0.38 1.50 15.83
CA GLN A 38 0.28 2.42 16.97
C GLN A 38 0.90 1.86 18.28
N ASN A 39 0.85 0.54 18.48
CA ASN A 39 1.12 -0.11 19.77
C ASN A 39 2.39 -0.98 19.80
N TYR A 40 3.39 -0.73 18.95
CA TYR A 40 4.66 -1.44 19.12
C TYR A 40 5.54 -0.74 20.14
N PRO A 41 5.99 -1.44 21.20
CA PRO A 41 6.96 -0.86 22.11
C PRO A 41 8.19 -0.52 21.30
N HIS A 42 8.53 0.77 21.23
CA HIS A 42 9.83 1.25 20.77
C HIS A 42 10.93 0.86 21.78
N ASP A 43 10.89 -0.36 22.34
CA ASP A 43 12.03 -0.89 23.08
C ASP A 43 13.09 -1.26 22.05
N ARG A 44 14.14 -0.44 22.00
CA ARG A 44 15.32 -0.62 21.17
C ARG A 44 16.02 -1.98 21.37
N ARG A 45 15.64 -2.75 22.40
CA ARG A 45 16.17 -4.09 22.67
C ARG A 45 15.64 -5.18 21.75
N PHE A 46 14.44 -5.03 21.17
CA PHE A 46 13.88 -6.05 20.29
C PHE A 46 13.46 -5.43 18.95
N PRO A 47 13.97 -5.94 17.81
CA PRO A 47 13.52 -5.48 16.52
C PRO A 47 12.02 -5.77 16.36
N THR A 48 11.27 -4.78 15.87
CA THR A 48 9.88 -4.98 15.46
C THR A 48 9.84 -6.03 14.35
N ILE A 49 9.33 -7.22 14.67
CA ILE A 49 9.08 -8.27 13.67
C ILE A 49 7.83 -7.90 12.89
N ILE A 50 7.98 -7.79 11.57
CA ILE A 50 6.90 -7.58 10.61
C ILE A 50 6.75 -8.87 9.82
N ASP A 51 5.55 -9.42 9.84
CA ASP A 51 5.14 -10.61 9.09
C ASP A 51 3.88 -10.32 8.26
N GLU A 52 3.40 -11.32 7.51
CA GLU A 52 2.22 -11.21 6.65
C GLU A 52 0.90 -11.02 7.42
N ASN A 53 0.91 -11.19 8.75
CA ASN A 53 -0.25 -10.95 9.60
C ASN A 53 -0.34 -9.46 10.02
N CYS A 54 0.70 -8.68 9.77
CA CYS A 54 0.76 -7.27 10.14
C CYS A 54 -0.03 -6.39 9.18
N TRP A 55 -0.83 -5.48 9.75
CA TRP A 55 -1.51 -4.40 9.04
C TRP A 55 -1.09 -3.06 9.62
N SER A 56 -0.83 -2.11 8.73
CA SER A 56 -0.70 -0.71 9.07
C SER A 56 -2.04 -0.15 9.60
N ASP A 57 -1.94 0.70 10.61
CA ASP A 57 -3.04 1.42 11.22
C ASP A 57 -3.33 2.69 10.40
N GLU A 58 -4.56 2.79 9.89
CA GLU A 58 -4.96 3.91 9.03
C GLU A 58 -5.08 5.23 9.78
N ASN A 59 -5.44 5.20 11.08
CA ASN A 59 -5.50 6.39 11.90
C ASN A 59 -4.09 6.88 12.20
N PHE A 60 -3.18 5.99 12.58
CA PHE A 60 -1.76 6.31 12.73
C PHE A 60 -1.19 6.94 11.45
N CYS A 61 -1.50 6.36 10.29
CA CYS A 61 -1.05 6.92 9.01
C CYS A 61 -1.64 8.30 8.74
N ARG A 62 -2.91 8.53 9.11
CA ARG A 62 -3.59 9.82 8.94
C ARG A 62 -3.03 10.89 9.87
N ASP A 63 -2.85 10.56 11.14
CA ASP A 63 -2.36 11.47 12.18
C ASP A 63 -0.91 11.91 11.89
N ASN A 64 -0.09 11.01 11.35
CA ASN A 64 1.29 11.28 10.97
C ASN A 64 1.47 11.73 9.50
N LYS A 65 0.37 12.02 8.78
CA LYS A 65 0.38 12.47 7.38
C LYS A 65 1.12 11.51 6.42
N LEU A 66 1.14 10.22 6.72
CA LEU A 66 1.74 9.16 5.91
C LEU A 66 0.80 8.76 4.76
N TRP A 67 0.46 9.73 3.90
CA TRP A 67 -0.59 9.59 2.88
C TRP A 67 -0.37 8.43 1.91
N PHE A 68 0.88 8.17 1.54
CA PHE A 68 1.23 7.07 0.65
C PHE A 68 1.04 5.71 1.33
N ALA A 69 1.45 5.58 2.59
CA ALA A 69 1.21 4.37 3.36
C ALA A 69 -0.28 4.13 3.62
N LEU A 70 -1.04 5.20 3.91
CA LEU A 70 -2.49 5.15 4.02
C LEU A 70 -3.13 4.65 2.72
N GLY A 71 -2.69 5.15 1.57
CA GLY A 71 -3.16 4.70 0.26
C GLY A 71 -2.90 3.22 0.02
N LYS A 72 -1.66 2.75 0.23
CA LYS A 72 -1.30 1.34 0.09
C LYS A 72 -2.11 0.43 1.01
N THR A 73 -2.28 0.83 2.27
CA THR A 73 -3.07 0.08 3.25
C THR A 73 -4.54 -0.02 2.82
N ALA A 74 -5.15 1.11 2.43
CA ALA A 74 -6.55 1.15 2.03
C ALA A 74 -6.80 0.36 0.72
N ALA A 75 -5.89 0.44 -0.24
CA ALA A 75 -5.95 -0.30 -1.50
C ALA A 75 -5.91 -1.81 -1.27
N GLU A 76 -4.99 -2.30 -0.44
CA GLU A 76 -4.89 -3.74 -0.16
C GLU A 76 -6.11 -4.27 0.60
N LYS A 77 -6.61 -3.54 1.61
CA LYS A 77 -7.84 -3.91 2.33
C LYS A 77 -9.06 -3.94 1.40
N ALA A 78 -9.18 -2.97 0.50
CA ALA A 78 -10.26 -2.94 -0.48
C ALA A 78 -10.19 -4.14 -1.44
N ALA A 79 -8.99 -4.49 -1.91
CA ALA A 79 -8.78 -5.65 -2.76
C ALA A 79 -9.19 -6.96 -2.07
N TRP A 80 -8.76 -7.19 -0.82
CA TRP A 80 -9.16 -8.36 -0.05
C TRP A 80 -10.65 -8.41 0.24
N ARG A 81 -11.27 -7.26 0.53
CA ARG A 81 -12.72 -7.17 0.76
C ARG A 81 -13.50 -7.55 -0.50
N ALA A 82 -13.10 -7.06 -1.67
CA ALA A 82 -13.76 -7.37 -2.94
C ALA A 82 -13.61 -8.84 -3.36
N ALA A 83 -12.47 -9.47 -3.07
CA ALA A 83 -12.23 -10.88 -3.37
C ALA A 83 -12.87 -11.86 -2.36
N ARG A 84 -13.20 -11.39 -1.15
CA ARG A 84 -13.65 -12.27 -0.05
C ARG A 84 -14.93 -13.02 -0.41
N GLY A 85 -14.88 -14.35 -0.30
CA GLY A 85 -16.03 -15.23 -0.56
C GLY A 85 -16.40 -15.37 -2.04
N ARG A 86 -15.53 -14.93 -2.96
CA ARG A 86 -15.72 -15.06 -4.41
C ARG A 86 -14.80 -16.14 -4.98
N ASP A 87 -15.07 -16.61 -6.20
CA ASP A 87 -14.22 -17.57 -6.93
C ASP A 87 -13.00 -16.90 -7.60
N LEU A 88 -12.24 -16.13 -6.81
CA LEU A 88 -11.00 -15.50 -7.23
C LEU A 88 -9.92 -15.77 -6.19
N LYS A 89 -8.85 -16.44 -6.60
CA LYS A 89 -7.67 -16.66 -5.74
C LYS A 89 -6.80 -15.42 -5.76
N LEU A 90 -7.01 -14.53 -4.79
CA LEU A 90 -6.20 -13.34 -4.59
C LEU A 90 -4.94 -13.67 -3.76
N VAL A 91 -3.80 -13.17 -4.21
CA VAL A 91 -2.54 -13.14 -3.45
C VAL A 91 -2.00 -11.72 -3.52
N THR A 92 -1.46 -11.21 -2.41
CA THR A 92 -0.78 -9.92 -2.36
C THR A 92 0.73 -10.13 -2.26
N ILE A 93 1.50 -9.24 -2.90
CA ILE A 93 2.94 -9.14 -2.69
C ILE A 93 3.24 -7.77 -2.08
N CYS A 94 4.06 -7.73 -1.03
CA CYS A 94 4.34 -6.51 -0.26
C CYS A 94 5.82 -6.13 -0.37
N PRO A 95 6.28 -5.61 -1.53
CA PRO A 95 7.66 -5.18 -1.69
C PRO A 95 7.98 -3.97 -0.80
N ALA A 96 9.22 -3.94 -0.30
CA ALA A 96 9.82 -2.79 0.35
C ALA A 96 10.32 -1.76 -0.70
N LEU A 97 11.44 -1.10 -0.42
CA LEU A 97 12.10 -0.24 -1.40
C LEU A 97 12.76 -1.08 -2.50
N VAL A 98 12.16 -1.10 -3.68
CA VAL A 98 12.76 -1.71 -4.88
C VAL A 98 13.80 -0.75 -5.44
N THR A 99 15.06 -1.16 -5.61
CA THR A 99 16.12 -0.32 -6.21
C THR A 99 16.78 -1.02 -7.41
N GLY A 100 17.40 -0.25 -8.32
CA GLY A 100 18.11 -0.81 -9.47
C GLY A 100 18.36 0.22 -10.59
N PRO A 101 19.08 -0.15 -11.67
CA PRO A 101 19.49 0.79 -12.74
C PRO A 101 18.31 1.53 -13.40
N GLY A 102 17.13 0.91 -13.45
CA GLY A 102 15.90 1.50 -14.00
C GLY A 102 15.05 2.32 -13.01
N PHE A 103 15.37 2.30 -11.72
CA PHE A 103 14.57 2.91 -10.65
C PHE A 103 14.43 4.43 -10.86
N ARG A 104 15.54 5.11 -11.17
CA ARG A 104 15.56 6.58 -11.37
C ARG A 104 14.69 7.08 -12.52
N ARG A 105 14.39 6.25 -13.54
CA ARG A 105 13.64 6.67 -14.74
C ARG A 105 12.14 6.39 -14.67
N ARG A 106 11.68 5.54 -13.74
CA ARG A 106 10.29 5.01 -13.71
C ARG A 106 9.53 5.26 -12.41
N ASN A 107 10.16 5.89 -11.42
CA ASN A 107 9.51 6.10 -10.13
C ASN A 107 8.47 7.22 -10.20
N SER A 108 7.27 6.92 -9.67
CA SER A 108 6.24 7.90 -9.42
C SER A 108 6.70 8.91 -8.37
N THR A 109 6.41 10.18 -8.62
CA THR A 109 6.66 11.32 -7.72
C THR A 109 6.31 11.00 -6.27
N ALA A 110 5.22 10.26 -6.03
CA ALA A 110 4.73 9.90 -4.70
C ALA A 110 5.69 9.02 -3.88
N SER A 111 6.34 8.01 -4.49
CA SER A 111 7.27 7.14 -3.74
C SER A 111 8.56 7.88 -3.37
N ILE A 112 9.05 8.73 -4.26
CA ILE A 112 10.23 9.58 -4.00
C ILE A 112 9.88 10.66 -2.96
N ALA A 113 8.71 11.30 -3.08
CA ALA A 113 8.24 12.27 -2.11
C ALA A 113 8.11 11.66 -0.71
N TYR A 114 7.59 10.44 -0.62
CA TYR A 114 7.49 9.69 0.63
C TYR A 114 8.86 9.46 1.29
N LEU A 115 9.88 9.12 0.50
CA LEU A 115 11.25 8.92 1.00
C LEU A 115 11.95 10.22 1.41
N LYS A 116 11.64 11.33 0.75
CA LYS A 116 12.20 12.66 1.08
C LYS A 116 11.66 13.22 2.40
N GLY A 117 10.50 12.74 2.84
CA GLY A 117 9.84 13.22 4.06
C GLY A 117 9.37 14.68 3.94
N PRO A 118 8.97 15.30 5.06
CA PRO A 118 8.31 16.61 5.08
C PRO A 118 9.19 17.81 4.70
N TYR A 119 10.48 17.61 4.41
CA TYR A 119 11.42 18.68 4.07
C TYR A 119 11.43 19.06 2.58
N TRP A 120 10.51 18.53 1.76
CA TRP A 120 10.38 18.89 0.34
C TRP A 120 8.99 19.44 0.01
N PRO A 121 8.77 20.77 0.13
CA PRO A 121 7.45 21.40 -0.03
C PRO A 121 6.82 21.22 -1.42
N ASP A 122 7.63 21.06 -2.46
CA ASP A 122 7.15 21.16 -3.85
C ASP A 122 6.47 19.89 -4.38
N ALA A 123 6.57 18.75 -3.68
CA ALA A 123 6.07 17.47 -4.18
C ALA A 123 4.54 17.32 -4.12
N TYR A 124 3.83 18.21 -3.42
CA TYR A 124 2.38 18.20 -3.28
C TYR A 124 1.67 19.27 -4.12
N HIS A 125 2.41 20.18 -4.77
CA HIS A 125 1.85 21.30 -5.54
C HIS A 125 1.70 21.00 -7.05
N GLU A 126 2.26 19.91 -7.57
CA GLU A 126 2.24 19.60 -9.01
C GLU A 126 1.10 18.65 -9.46
N THR A 127 0.09 18.39 -8.63
CA THR A 127 -1.04 17.51 -9.01
C THR A 127 -2.41 18.20 -8.96
N HIS A 128 -2.52 19.38 -9.56
CA HIS A 128 -3.80 20.01 -9.92
C HIS A 128 -3.92 20.15 -11.44
#